data_AF-A0A5C8B7X6-F1
#
_entry.id   AF-A0A5C8B7X6-F1
#
_cell.length_a   1.000
_cell.length_b   1.000
_cell.length_c   1.000
_cell.angle_alpha   90.00
_cell.angle_beta   90.00
_cell.angle_gamma   90.00
#
_symmetry.space_group_name_H-M   'P 1'
#
loop_
_entity.id
_entity.type
_entity.pdbx_description
1 polymer ?
#
loop_
_entity_poly.entity_id
_entity_poly.type
_entity_poly.pdbx_seq_one_letter_code
_entity_poly.pdbx_strand_id
1 'polypeptide(L)' 'MSDRDKSTKFIELANKRVNRAIKDLQLVGNLANRGNYDYTDDQARKIVKALQQEIDLLKQAFSATGDSQKSEFRL' A
#
# COMPACT_ATOMS: atom_id res chain seq x y z
N MET A 1 -4.58 -12.04 25.95
CA MET A 1 -4.52 -10.70 25.33
C MET A 1 -5.93 -10.19 25.18
N SER A 2 -6.23 -9.05 25.81
CA SER A 2 -7.53 -8.37 25.67
C SER A 2 -7.65 -7.73 24.29
N ASP A 3 -8.86 -7.39 23.85
CA ASP A 3 -9.05 -6.68 22.57
C ASP A 3 -8.40 -5.28 22.57
N ARG A 4 -8.24 -4.68 23.76
CA ARG A 4 -7.46 -3.46 23.95
C ARG A 4 -5.99 -3.67 23.62
N ASP A 5 -5.42 -4.83 23.96
CA ASP A 5 -4.02 -5.17 23.65
C ASP A 5 -3.82 -5.39 22.15
N LYS A 6 -4.77 -6.04 21.48
CA LYS A 6 -4.74 -6.25 20.02
C LYS A 6 -4.82 -4.93 19.26
N SER A 7 -5.73 -4.04 19.67
CA SER A 7 -5.90 -2.71 19.05
C SER A 7 -4.65 -1.85 19.22
N THR A 8 -4.10 -1.80 20.45
CA THR A 8 -2.88 -1.04 20.75
C THR A 8 -1.70 -1.55 19.91
N LYS A 9 -1.54 -2.87 19.83
CA LYS A 9 -0.48 -3.49 19.03
C LYS A 9 -0.67 -3.27 17.52
N PHE A 10 -1.91 -3.26 17.03
CA PHE A 10 -2.21 -2.91 15.65
C PHE A 10 -1.78 -1.47 15.35
N ILE A 11 -2.16 -0.50 16.20
CA ILE A 11 -1.80 0.92 16.03
C ILE A 11 -0.29 1.11 16.02
N GLU A 12 0.43 0.49 16.96
CA GLU A 12 1.89 0.56 17.02
C GLU A 12 2.54 0.04 15.72
N LEU A 13 2.13 -1.16 15.28
CA LEU A 13 2.65 -1.77 14.06
C LEU A 13 2.28 -0.98 12.80
N ALA A 14 1.05 -0.47 12.72
CA ALA A 14 0.58 0.33 11.60
C ALA A 14 1.42 1.61 11.48
N ASN A 15 1.57 2.36 12.57
CA ASN A 15 2.40 3.57 12.59
C ASN A 15 3.83 3.28 12.14
N LYS A 16 4.46 2.22 12.67
CA LYS A 16 5.84 1.86 12.28
C LYS A 16 5.94 1.49 10.80
N ARG A 17 5.03 0.66 10.29
CA ARG A 17 5.08 0.12 8.92
C ARG A 17 4.73 1.17 7.88
N VAL A 18 3.68 1.96 8.12
CA VAL A 18 3.24 3.01 7.21
C VAL A 18 4.30 4.10 7.08
N ASN A 19 4.90 4.54 8.19
CA ASN A 19 5.99 5.52 8.14
C ASN A 19 7.21 5.01 7.36
N ARG A 20 7.53 3.72 7.44
CA ARG A 20 8.61 3.13 6.64
C ARG A 20 8.26 3.15 5.16
N ALA A 21 7.06 2.70 4.80
CA ALA A 21 6.59 2.70 3.41
C ALA A 21 6.59 4.11 2.80
N ILE A 22 6.16 5.14 3.56
CA ILE A 22 6.21 6.54 3.10
C ILE A 22 7.64 6.96 2.80
N LYS A 23 8.61 6.66 3.67
CA LYS A 23 10.03 6.99 3.45
C LYS A 23 10.58 6.29 2.21
N ASP A 24 10.27 5.01 2.04
CA ASP A 24 10.72 4.25 0.88
C ASP A 24 10.11 4.80 -0.42
N LEU A 25 8.83 5.19 -0.42
CA LEU A 25 8.19 5.86 -1.55
C LEU A 25 8.83 7.22 -1.87
N GLN A 26 9.21 8.01 -0.85
CA GLN A 26 9.94 9.26 -1.07
C GLN A 26 11.31 9.02 -1.71
N LEU A 27 12.05 7.99 -1.26
CA LEU A 27 13.33 7.62 -1.85
C LEU A 27 13.18 7.18 -3.32
N VAL A 28 12.14 6.41 -3.64
CA VAL A 28 11.82 6.06 -5.03
C VAL A 28 11.45 7.32 -5.83
N GLY A 29 10.69 8.24 -5.23
CA GLY A 29 10.34 9.54 -5.85
C GLY A 29 11.57 10.37 -6.23
N ASN A 30 12.65 10.30 -5.45
CA ASN A 30 13.90 11.01 -5.77
C ASN A 30 14.54 10.53 -7.08
N LEU A 31 14.25 9.31 -7.54
CA LEU A 31 14.72 8.80 -8.83
C LEU A 31 14.11 9.55 -10.02
N ALA A 32 13.01 10.29 -9.81
CA ALA A 32 12.41 11.12 -10.85
C ALA A 32 13.30 12.31 -11.26
N ASN A 33 14.32 12.66 -10.47
CA ASN A 33 15.23 13.76 -10.76
C ASN A 33 16.10 13.44 -12.00
N ARG A 34 15.69 13.95 -13.16
CA ARG A 34 16.42 13.81 -14.43
C ARG A 34 17.76 14.55 -14.49
N GLY A 35 18.03 15.46 -13.54
CA GLY A 35 19.35 16.07 -13.41
C GLY A 35 20.40 15.11 -12.85
N ASN A 36 19.96 14.08 -12.12
CA ASN A 36 20.85 13.08 -11.51
C ASN A 36 20.80 11.73 -12.22
N TYR A 37 19.74 11.45 -12.99
CA TYR A 37 19.47 10.13 -13.56
C TYR A 37 18.89 10.22 -14.97
N ASP A 38 19.34 9.32 -15.85
CA ASP A 38 18.71 9.08 -17.14
C ASP A 38 17.80 7.86 -17.08
N TYR A 39 16.55 8.06 -17.48
CA TYR A 39 15.56 6.99 -17.60
C TYR A 39 14.57 7.31 -18.70
N THR A 40 14.04 6.25 -19.31
CA THR A 40 12.96 6.34 -20.29
C THR A 40 11.61 6.46 -19.61
N ASP A 41 10.64 7.03 -20.32
CA ASP A 41 9.26 7.09 -19.83
C ASP A 41 8.68 5.69 -19.58
N ASP A 42 9.16 4.67 -20.29
CA ASP A 42 8.75 3.28 -20.06
C ASP A 42 9.24 2.73 -18.72
N GLN A 43 10.49 3.03 -18.35
CA GLN A 43 11.03 2.67 -17.03
C GLN A 43 10.26 3.37 -15.91
N ALA A 44 9.96 4.66 -16.08
CA ALA A 44 9.14 5.40 -15.11
C ALA A 44 7.74 4.77 -14.96
N ARG A 45 7.06 4.45 -16.07
CA ARG A 45 5.75 3.79 -16.05
C ARG A 45 5.79 2.43 -15.34
N LYS A 46 6.82 1.63 -15.58
CA LYS A 46 6.99 0.31 -14.93
C LYS A 46 7.12 0.45 -13.41
N ILE A 47 7.92 1.41 -12.93
CA ILE A 47 8.08 1.68 -11.49
C ILE A 47 6.73 2.07 -10.87
N VAL A 48 6.04 3.05 -11.46
CA VAL A 48 4.75 3.52 -10.95
C VAL A 48 3.70 2.40 -10.96
N LYS A 49 3.65 1.60 -12.04
CA LYS A 49 2.72 0.47 -12.15
C LYS A 49 2.94 -0.57 -11.07
N ALA A 50 4.20 -0.94 -10.80
CA ALA A 50 4.52 -1.91 -9.76
C ALA A 50 4.07 -1.41 -8.37
N LEU A 51 4.35 -0.15 -8.03
CA LEU A 51 3.90 0.44 -6.76
C LEU A 51 2.37 0.51 -6.68
N GLN A 52 1.68 0.88 -7.77
CA GLN A 52 0.23 0.95 -7.80
C GLN A 52 -0.42 -0.43 -7.57
N GLN A 53 0.13 -1.49 -8.16
CA GLN A 53 -0.34 -2.86 -7.95
C GLN A 53 -0.29 -3.27 -6.49
N GLU A 54 0.80 -2.98 -5.78
CA GLU A 54 0.91 -3.25 -4.34
C GLU A 54 -0.12 -2.46 -3.51
N ILE A 55 -0.37 -1.20 -3.86
CA ILE A 55 -1.40 -0.39 -3.20
C ILE A 55 -2.80 -0.97 -3.46
N ASP A 56 -3.07 -1.49 -4.65
CA ASP A 56 -4.36 -2.09 -4.96
C ASP A 56 -4.58 -3.41 -4.22
N LEU A 57 -3.53 -4.24 -4.08
CA LEU A 57 -3.57 -5.43 -3.22
C LEU A 57 -3.80 -5.07 -1.75
N LEU A 58 -3.16 -4.00 -1.26
CA LEU A 58 -3.38 -3.48 0.09
C LEU A 58 -4.85 -3.06 0.30
N LYS A 59 -5.43 -2.30 -0.64
CA LYS A 59 -6.85 -1.89 -0.58
C LYS A 59 -7.77 -3.11 -0.55
N GLN A 60 -7.49 -4.12 -1.38
CA GLN A 60 -8.26 -5.36 -1.39
C GLN A 60 -8.19 -6.07 -0.04
N ALA A 61 -7.01 -6.19 0.57
CA ALA A 61 -6.85 -6.84 1.88
C ALA A 61 -7.67 -6.14 2.99
N PHE A 62 -7.71 -4.81 3.01
CA PHE A 62 -8.51 -4.05 4.00
C PHE A 62 -10.02 -4.06 3.69
N SER A 63 -10.39 -4.20 2.41
CA SER A 63 -11.79 -4.23 1.97
C SER A 63 -12.41 -5.63 2.07
N ALA A 64 -11.62 -6.70 1.89
CA ALA A 64 -12.04 -8.09 1.97
C ALA A 64 -12.49 -8.51 3.39
N THR A 65 -12.05 -7.78 4.41
CA THR A 65 -12.50 -7.95 5.80
C THR A 65 -13.84 -7.27 6.11
N GLY A 66 -14.45 -6.55 5.15
CA GLY A 66 -15.65 -5.74 5.35
C GLY A 66 -16.96 -6.38 4.94
N ASP A 67 -16.98 -7.39 4.05
CA ASP A 67 -18.26 -8.02 3.70
C ASP A 67 -18.13 -9.42 3.10
N SER A 68 -18.40 -10.42 3.92
CA SER A 68 -18.87 -11.74 3.48
C SER A 68 -20.39 -11.84 3.66
N GLN A 69 -21.15 -10.75 3.47
CA GLN A 69 -22.58 -10.87 3.22
C GLN A 69 -22.74 -11.63 1.90
N LYS A 70 -23.18 -12.88 2.03
CA LYS A 70 -23.91 -13.65 1.02
C LYS A 70 -24.61 -12.69 0.06
N SER A 71 -24.16 -12.61 -1.20
CA SER A 71 -25.10 -12.23 -2.25
C SER A 71 -26.05 -13.41 -2.41
N GLU A 72 -27.15 -13.36 -1.67
CA GLU A 72 -28.30 -14.19 -1.96
C GLU A 72 -28.85 -13.69 -3.30
N PHE A 73 -28.48 -14.40 -4.38
CA PHE A 73 -29.02 -14.18 -5.71
C PHE A 73 -30.54 -14.35 -5.68
N ARG A 74 -31.28 -13.33 -6.14
CA ARG A 74 -32.70 -13.45 -6.48
C ARG A 74 -32.97 -12.76 -7.82
N LEU A 75 -33.87 -13.40 -8.59
CA LEU A 75 -34.19 -13.18 -10.00
C LEU A 75 -34.46 -11.72 -10.38
#